data_AF-A0AAV3BG95-F1
#
_entry.id   AF-A0AAV3BG95-F1
#
_cell.length_a   1.000
_cell.length_b   1.000
_cell.length_c   1.000
_cell.angle_alpha   90.00
_cell.angle_beta   90.00
_cell.angle_gamma   90.00
#
_symmetry.space_group_name_H-M   'P 1'
#
loop_
_entity.id
_entity.type
_entity.pdbx_description
1 polymer ?
#
loop_
_entity_poly.entity_id
_entity_poly.type
_entity_poly.pdbx_seq_one_letter_code
_entity_poly.pdbx_strand_id
1 'polypeptide(L)'
;MNILIANLGIVSSSTDTKVITSSLEKMRNAALDAQKAIPPKLEGKAEDSPEIKDYRHGFDLLIEQIDKTKQWAEEGNIQEVKKSVGEVINIRNTYHSRYR
;
A
#
# COMPACT_ATOMS: atom_id res chain seq x y z
N MET A 1 6.08 5.72 -4.55
CA MET A 1 6.42 4.30 -4.30
C MET A 1 7.65 4.04 -3.43
N ASN A 2 8.72 4.84 -3.50
CA ASN A 2 9.92 4.57 -2.68
C ASN A 2 9.63 4.54 -1.18
N ILE A 3 8.75 5.43 -0.69
CA ILE A 3 8.27 5.45 0.70
C ILE A 3 7.59 4.13 1.09
N LEU A 4 6.79 3.56 0.19
CA LEU A 4 6.03 2.33 0.45
C LEU A 4 6.98 1.12 0.56
N ILE A 5 7.99 1.03 -0.32
CA ILE A 5 9.01 -0.04 -0.28
C ILE A 5 9.90 0.07 0.95
N ALA A 6 10.36 1.28 1.28
CA ALA A 6 11.23 1.50 2.44
C ALA A 6 10.54 1.09 3.75
N ASN A 7 9.28 1.48 3.94
CA ASN A 7 8.52 1.13 5.14
C ASN A 7 8.11 -0.35 5.17
N LEU A 8 7.86 -0.97 4.02
CA LEU A 8 7.57 -2.40 3.97
C LEU A 8 8.77 -3.26 4.42
N GLY A 9 9.99 -2.84 4.11
CA GLY A 9 11.21 -3.46 4.64
C GLY A 9 11.26 -3.43 6.18
N ILE A 10 10.86 -2.29 6.77
CA ILE A 10 10.77 -2.13 8.23
C ILE A 10 9.68 -3.05 8.81
N VAL A 11 8.49 -3.08 8.21
CA VAL A 11 7.37 -3.95 8.66
C VAL A 11 7.76 -5.43 8.61
N SER A 12 8.53 -5.85 7.61
CA SER A 12 8.95 -7.25 7.47
C SER A 12 10.02 -7.70 8.49
N SER A 13 10.88 -6.78 8.92
CA SER A 13 12.06 -7.07 9.75
C SER A 13 11.88 -6.74 11.23
N SER A 14 11.02 -5.76 11.55
CA SER A 14 10.75 -5.34 12.91
C SER A 14 9.86 -6.33 13.67
N THR A 15 10.02 -6.37 14.99
CA THR A 15 9.08 -6.99 15.94
C THR A 15 8.49 -5.96 16.91
N ASP A 16 8.94 -4.71 16.86
CA ASP A 16 8.39 -3.62 17.66
C ASP A 16 7.10 -3.11 17.02
N THR A 17 5.98 -3.31 17.72
CA THR A 17 4.65 -2.92 17.26
C THR A 17 4.54 -1.42 17.00
N LYS A 18 5.23 -0.56 17.75
CA LYS A 18 5.23 0.90 17.53
C LYS A 18 5.95 1.28 16.25
N VAL A 19 7.08 0.62 15.97
CA VAL A 19 7.83 0.83 14.73
C VAL A 19 7.00 0.36 13.54
N ILE A 20 6.36 -0.81 13.66
CA ILE A 20 5.50 -1.37 12.61
C ILE A 20 4.30 -0.44 12.33
N THR A 21 3.55 -0.03 13.35
CA THR A 21 2.37 0.83 13.16
C THR A 21 2.75 2.19 12.57
N SER A 22 3.84 2.82 13.02
CA SER A 22 4.33 4.06 12.44
C SER A 22 4.75 3.91 10.97
N SER A 23 5.38 2.78 10.61
CA SER A 23 5.72 2.49 9.22
C SER A 23 4.48 2.24 8.36
N LEU A 24 3.47 1.56 8.88
CA LEU A 24 2.20 1.33 8.19
C LEU A 24 1.43 2.63 7.95
N GLU A 25 1.43 3.57 8.90
CA GLU A 25 0.85 4.90 8.70
C GLU A 25 1.54 5.67 7.56
N LYS A 26 2.87 5.62 7.49
CA LYS A 26 3.63 6.23 6.38
C LYS A 26 3.29 5.58 5.05
N MET A 27 3.11 4.25 5.02
CA MET A 27 2.69 3.53 3.81
C MET A 27 1.28 3.94 3.38
N ARG A 28 0.35 4.06 4.33
CA ARG A 28 -1.03 4.46 4.09
C ARG A 28 -1.11 5.86 3.48
N ASN A 29 -0.40 6.83 4.06
CA ASN A 29 -0.37 8.19 3.54
C ASN A 29 0.22 8.25 2.13
N ALA A 30 1.33 7.54 1.90
CA ALA A 30 1.92 7.45 0.56
C ALA A 30 0.99 6.77 -0.46
N ALA A 31 0.18 5.80 -0.04
CA ALA A 31 -0.82 5.15 -0.88
C ALA A 31 -1.98 6.11 -1.22
N LEU A 32 -2.48 6.88 -0.25
CA LEU A 32 -3.50 7.90 -0.47
C LEU A 32 -3.04 9.03 -1.40
N ASP A 33 -1.79 9.48 -1.24
CA ASP A 33 -1.23 10.50 -2.12
C ASP A 33 -1.05 9.97 -3.55
N ALA A 34 -0.58 8.72 -3.69
CA ALA A 34 -0.45 8.08 -4.99
C ALA A 34 -1.81 7.81 -5.65
N GLN A 35 -2.82 7.40 -4.89
CA GLN A 35 -4.18 7.18 -5.39
C GLN A 35 -4.78 8.43 -6.04
N LYS A 36 -4.44 9.62 -5.53
CA LYS A 36 -4.92 10.89 -6.06
C LYS A 36 -4.19 11.30 -7.35
N ALA A 37 -2.95 10.87 -7.52
CA ALA A 37 -2.14 11.20 -8.69
C ALA A 37 -2.64 10.48 -9.95
N ILE A 38 -2.39 11.10 -11.10
CA ILE A 38 -2.57 10.46 -12.41
C ILE A 38 -1.21 9.86 -12.80
N PRO A 39 -1.12 8.54 -13.03
CA PRO A 39 0.13 7.93 -13.41
C PRO A 39 0.48 8.23 -14.88
N PRO A 40 1.77 8.23 -15.28
CA PRO A 40 2.21 8.66 -16.62
C PRO A 40 1.49 7.96 -17.78
N LYS A 41 1.17 6.66 -17.65
CA LYS A 41 0.46 5.90 -18.69
C LYS A 41 -1.01 6.31 -18.88
N LEU A 42 -1.57 7.02 -17.91
CA LEU A 42 -2.95 7.51 -17.93
C LEU A 42 -3.03 9.04 -18.09
N GLU A 43 -1.91 9.71 -18.35
CA GLU A 43 -1.91 11.13 -18.72
C GLU A 43 -2.77 11.35 -19.96
N GLY A 44 -3.64 12.36 -19.91
CA GLY A 44 -4.59 12.67 -21.00
C GLY A 44 -5.85 11.80 -21.03
N LYS A 45 -5.99 10.83 -20.13
CA LYS A 45 -7.28 10.13 -19.92
C LYS A 45 -8.22 10.98 -19.07
N ALA A 46 -9.52 10.86 -19.31
CA ALA A 46 -10.54 11.48 -18.47
C ALA A 46 -10.50 10.89 -17.04
N GLU A 47 -10.72 11.72 -16.03
CA GLU A 47 -10.65 11.31 -14.61
C GLU A 47 -11.62 10.18 -14.24
N ASP A 48 -12.71 10.05 -14.99
CA ASP A 48 -13.74 9.02 -14.82
C ASP A 48 -13.55 7.80 -15.72
N SER A 49 -12.44 7.75 -16.47
CA SER A 49 -12.10 6.63 -17.35
C SER A 49 -12.02 5.32 -16.56
N PRO A 50 -12.40 4.18 -17.19
CA PRO A 50 -12.28 2.87 -16.56
C PRO A 50 -10.87 2.58 -16.04
N GLU A 51 -9.84 3.05 -16.74
CA GLU A 51 -8.44 2.84 -16.35
C GLU A 51 -8.03 3.64 -15.12
N ILE A 52 -8.48 4.90 -14.98
CA ILE A 52 -8.23 5.68 -13.75
C ILE A 52 -9.01 5.09 -12.57
N LYS A 53 -10.22 4.58 -12.80
CA LYS A 53 -11.00 3.87 -11.77
C LYS A 53 -10.31 2.58 -11.32
N ASP A 54 -9.80 1.76 -12.24
CA ASP A 54 -9.04 0.54 -11.92
C ASP A 54 -7.76 0.86 -11.14
N TYR A 55 -7.06 1.92 -11.54
CA TYR A 55 -5.89 2.42 -10.82
C TYR A 55 -6.23 2.79 -9.37
N ARG A 56 -7.27 3.61 -9.15
CA ARG A 56 -7.69 4.04 -7.81
C ARG A 56 -8.16 2.87 -6.97
N HIS A 57 -8.88 1.92 -7.56
CA HIS A 57 -9.32 0.70 -6.90
C HIS A 57 -8.15 -0.16 -6.41
N GLY A 58 -7.09 -0.27 -7.21
CA GLY A 58 -5.85 -0.94 -6.78
C GLY A 58 -5.24 -0.34 -5.52
N PHE A 59 -5.31 0.99 -5.38
CA PHE A 59 -4.89 1.68 -4.16
C PHE A 59 -5.87 1.52 -3.01
N ASP A 60 -7.19 1.44 -3.25
CA ASP A 60 -8.16 1.13 -2.19
C ASP A 60 -7.85 -0.21 -1.53
N LEU A 61 -7.60 -1.25 -2.33
CA LEU A 61 -7.21 -2.58 -1.85
C LEU A 61 -5.88 -2.53 -1.07
N LEU A 62 -4.92 -1.73 -1.55
CA LEU A 62 -3.64 -1.57 -0.88
C LEU A 62 -3.80 -0.90 0.50
N ILE A 63 -4.63 0.14 0.58
CA ILE A 63 -4.91 0.87 1.82
C ILE A 63 -5.66 -0.02 2.81
N GLU A 64 -6.67 -0.76 2.35
CA GLU A 64 -7.41 -1.72 3.18
C GLU A 64 -6.46 -2.77 3.79
N GLN A 65 -5.56 -3.32 2.98
CA GLN A 65 -4.58 -4.29 3.45
C GLN A 65 -3.59 -3.68 4.47
N ILE A 66 -3.17 -2.43 4.27
CA ILE A 66 -2.33 -1.70 5.22
C ILE A 66 -3.07 -1.47 6.55
N ASP A 67 -4.33 -1.07 6.50
CA ASP A 67 -5.15 -0.81 7.68
C ASP A 67 -5.39 -2.11 8.48
N LYS A 68 -5.68 -3.21 7.79
CA LYS A 68 -5.77 -4.56 8.40
C LYS A 68 -4.45 -5.00 9.04
N THR A 69 -3.33 -4.74 8.36
CA THR A 69 -1.99 -5.01 8.90
C THR A 69 -1.71 -4.19 10.15
N LYS A 70 -2.13 -2.93 10.16
CA LYS A 70 -1.96 -2.03 11.30
C LYS A 70 -2.72 -2.56 12.51
N GLN A 71 -3.96 -2.99 12.31
CA GLN A 71 -4.76 -3.61 13.37
C GLN A 71 -4.05 -4.85 13.94
N TRP A 72 -3.54 -5.75 13.10
CA TRP A 72 -2.76 -6.90 13.59
C TRP A 72 -1.51 -6.50 14.36
N ALA A 73 -0.83 -5.44 13.96
CA ALA A 73 0.33 -4.93 14.69
C ALA A 73 -0.05 -4.36 16.07
N GLU A 74 -1.19 -3.67 16.16
CA GLU A 74 -1.73 -3.13 17.42
C GLU A 74 -2.19 -4.26 18.37
N GLU A 75 -2.73 -5.35 17.81
CA GLU A 75 -3.09 -6.57 18.55
C GLU A 75 -1.87 -7.43 18.94
N GLY A 76 -0.67 -7.07 18.51
CA GLY A 76 0.57 -7.83 18.75
C GLY A 76 0.70 -9.10 17.89
N ASN A 77 -0.14 -9.26 16.87
CA ASN A 77 -0.15 -10.40 15.96
C ASN A 77 0.90 -10.26 14.85
N ILE A 78 2.18 -10.34 15.25
CA ILE A 78 3.33 -10.17 14.34
C ILE A 78 3.38 -11.23 13.23
N GLN A 79 2.79 -12.42 13.45
CA GLN A 79 2.76 -13.45 12.42
C GLN A 79 1.86 -13.05 11.24
N GLU A 80 0.67 -12.51 11.52
CA GLU A 80 -0.22 -12.01 10.48
C GLU A 80 0.35 -10.76 9.80
N VAL A 81 1.02 -9.88 10.56
CA VAL A 81 1.77 -8.74 9.98
C VAL A 81 2.81 -9.21 8.95
N LYS A 82 3.55 -10.28 9.25
CA LYS A 82 4.55 -10.80 8.30
C LYS A 82 3.94 -11.44 7.07
N LYS A 83 2.79 -12.11 7.20
CA LYS A 83 2.05 -12.65 6.05
C LYS A 83 1.54 -11.53 5.15
N SER A 84 1.03 -10.46 5.75
CA SER A 84 0.47 -9.32 5.03
C SER A 84 1.50 -8.61 4.12
N VAL A 85 2.79 -8.66 4.45
CA VAL A 85 3.87 -8.14 3.61
C VAL A 85 3.80 -8.74 2.20
N GLY A 86 3.58 -10.05 2.09
CA GLY A 86 3.44 -10.73 0.80
C GLY A 86 2.23 -10.24 0.00
N GLU A 87 1.10 -10.04 0.68
CA GLU A 87 -0.15 -9.54 0.09
C GLU A 87 0.02 -8.09 -0.41
N VAL A 88 0.65 -7.22 0.39
CA VAL A 88 0.97 -5.84 0.01
C VAL A 88 1.88 -5.80 -1.22
N ILE A 89 2.90 -6.68 -1.31
CA ILE A 89 3.76 -6.80 -2.50
C ILE A 89 2.95 -7.22 -3.72
N ASN A 90 2.04 -8.19 -3.56
CA ASN A 90 1.23 -8.70 -4.65
C ASN A 90 0.28 -7.63 -5.21
N ILE A 91 -0.48 -6.96 -4.33
CA ILE A 91 -1.38 -5.86 -4.71
C ILE A 91 -0.60 -4.77 -5.45
N ARG A 92 0.54 -4.35 -4.88
CA ARG A 92 1.43 -3.38 -5.52
C ARG A 92 1.84 -3.87 -6.92
N ASN A 93 2.30 -5.10 -7.07
CA ASN A 93 2.77 -5.60 -8.37
C ASN A 93 1.66 -5.61 -9.41
N THR A 94 0.45 -6.03 -9.05
CA THR A 94 -0.69 -6.09 -9.95
C THR A 94 -1.08 -4.72 -10.50
N TYR A 95 -1.17 -3.70 -9.63
CA TYR A 95 -1.70 -2.39 -10.01
C TYR A 95 -0.62 -1.36 -10.35
N HIS A 96 0.50 -1.33 -9.63
CA HIS A 96 1.59 -0.39 -9.90
C HIS A 96 2.31 -0.71 -11.22
N SER A 97 2.56 -1.99 -11.54
CA SER A 97 3.26 -2.34 -12.79
C SER A 97 2.43 -2.02 -14.05
N ARG A 98 1.11 -2.12 -13.93
CA ARG A 98 0.17 -1.85 -15.03
C ARG A 98 0.20 -0.39 -15.45
N TYR A 99 0.26 0.53 -14.49
CA TYR A 99 0.07 1.96 -14.72
C TYR A 99 1.31 2.85 -14.54
N ARG A 100 2.40 2.35 -13.94
CA ARG A 100 3.68 3.07 -13.88
C ARG A 100 4.38 3.14 -15.23
#